data_AF-A0A6G1IV32-F1
#
_entry.id   AF-A0A6G1IV32-F1
#
_cell.length_a   1.000
_cell.length_b   1.000
_cell.length_c   1.000
_cell.angle_alpha   90.00
_cell.angle_beta   90.00
_cell.angle_gamma   90.00
#
_symmetry.space_group_name_H-M   'P 1'
#
loop_
_entity.id
_entity.type
_entity.pdbx_description
1 polymer ?
#
loop_
_entity_poly.entity_id
_entity_poly.type
_entity_poly.pdbx_seq_one_letter_code
_entity_poly.pdbx_strand_id
1 'polypeptide(L)'
;MTSDISITGHAHWLSRLRSALRLLVIVLSGAVVVFLVHTLEIFRGNTYLDLRKGELPMTWPARTNLAPTLILFAVAAAHFLASIAILGLSFTRSFRRPIRSRDLYRVVAGSFGVVLWAAGLAAFTLLDRASKASLGRYACTNKNVMSNGRFQYRAVCEEQGVAFYLAIGAASAELFTLLTLAVSSFLSAKQRIPYYKSDHEKKKSMSFGVIGRYS
;
A
#
# COMPACT_ATOMS: atom_id res chain seq x y z
N MET A 1 -22.31 -17.88 -29.16
CA MET A 1 -22.13 -18.65 -27.89
C MET A 1 -20.67 -18.74 -27.42
N THR A 2 -19.76 -17.91 -27.96
CA THR A 2 -18.32 -17.90 -27.60
C THR A 2 -17.93 -16.71 -26.73
N SER A 3 -18.80 -15.70 -26.58
CA SER A 3 -18.52 -14.46 -25.84
C SER A 3 -18.64 -14.62 -24.32
N ASP A 4 -19.43 -15.56 -23.82
CA ASP A 4 -19.65 -15.73 -22.37
C ASP A 4 -18.50 -16.48 -21.66
N ILE A 5 -17.73 -17.27 -22.41
CA ILE A 5 -16.60 -18.05 -21.89
C ILE A 5 -15.36 -17.16 -21.69
N SER A 6 -15.12 -16.17 -22.56
CA SER A 6 -14.00 -15.23 -22.41
C SER A 6 -14.22 -14.24 -21.25
N ILE A 7 -15.47 -13.85 -21.00
CA ILE A 7 -15.86 -12.92 -19.93
C ILE A 7 -15.70 -13.57 -18.55
N THR A 8 -16.08 -14.85 -18.39
CA THR A 8 -15.92 -15.60 -17.14
C THR A 8 -14.45 -15.89 -16.81
N GLY A 9 -13.63 -16.21 -17.82
CA GLY A 9 -12.18 -16.36 -17.66
C GLY A 9 -11.48 -15.08 -17.21
N HIS A 10 -11.83 -13.93 -17.80
CA HIS A 10 -11.29 -12.63 -17.41
C HIS A 10 -11.68 -12.23 -15.98
N ALA A 11 -12.91 -12.50 -15.55
CA ALA A 11 -13.38 -12.17 -14.21
C ALA A 11 -12.62 -12.92 -13.10
N HIS A 12 -12.34 -14.21 -13.29
CA HIS A 12 -11.59 -15.03 -12.33
C HIS A 12 -10.11 -14.63 -12.26
N TRP A 13 -9.48 -14.36 -13.41
CA TRP A 13 -8.08 -13.93 -13.46
C TRP A 13 -7.86 -12.58 -12.79
N LEU A 14 -8.71 -11.58 -13.08
CA LEU A 14 -8.63 -10.24 -12.48
C LEU A 14 -8.85 -10.27 -10.96
N SER A 15 -9.73 -11.15 -10.46
CA SER A 15 -9.94 -11.32 -9.03
C SER A 15 -8.71 -11.90 -8.33
N ARG A 16 -8.10 -12.94 -8.91
CA ARG A 16 -6.85 -13.53 -8.38
C ARG A 16 -5.69 -12.55 -8.42
N LEU A 17 -5.53 -11.83 -9.52
CA LEU A 17 -4.50 -10.81 -9.68
C LEU A 17 -4.65 -9.72 -8.61
N ARG A 18 -5.85 -9.17 -8.41
CA ARG A 18 -6.09 -8.17 -7.35
C ARG A 18 -5.79 -8.69 -5.95
N SER A 19 -6.11 -9.95 -5.67
CA SER A 19 -5.77 -10.58 -4.39
C SER A 19 -4.26 -10.73 -4.22
N ALA A 20 -3.57 -11.20 -5.25
CA ALA A 20 -2.12 -11.35 -5.25
C ALA A 20 -1.40 -10.01 -5.08
N LEU A 21 -1.81 -8.96 -5.81
CA LEU A 21 -1.23 -7.63 -5.66
C LEU A 21 -1.47 -7.05 -4.25
N ARG A 22 -2.66 -7.25 -3.66
CA ARG A 22 -2.92 -6.79 -2.29
C ARG A 22 -2.02 -7.49 -1.27
N LEU A 23 -1.87 -8.81 -1.38
CA LEU A 23 -0.95 -9.56 -0.52
C LEU A 23 0.49 -9.08 -0.72
N LEU A 24 0.90 -8.85 -1.96
CA LEU A 24 2.22 -8.33 -2.28
C LEU A 24 2.46 -6.94 -1.67
N VAL A 25 1.49 -6.03 -1.76
CA VAL A 25 1.58 -4.71 -1.12
C VAL A 25 1.69 -4.83 0.41
N ILE A 26 0.92 -5.73 1.04
CA ILE A 26 1.00 -5.99 2.50
C ILE A 26 2.38 -6.52 2.88
N VAL A 27 2.91 -7.47 2.12
CA VAL A 27 4.24 -8.06 2.39
C VAL A 27 5.33 -7.01 2.19
N LEU A 28 5.29 -6.21 1.12
CA LEU A 28 6.28 -5.18 0.86
C LEU A 28 6.23 -4.06 1.92
N SER A 29 5.05 -3.57 2.26
CA SER A 29 4.88 -2.56 3.33
C SER A 29 5.36 -3.08 4.69
N GLY A 30 5.01 -4.31 5.04
CA GLY A 30 5.50 -4.97 6.25
C GLY A 30 7.02 -5.13 6.26
N ALA A 31 7.62 -5.53 5.14
CA ALA A 31 9.07 -5.63 5.00
C ALA A 31 9.76 -4.28 5.21
N VAL A 32 9.24 -3.20 4.60
CA VAL A 32 9.75 -1.83 4.81
C VAL A 32 9.70 -1.47 6.30
N VAL A 33 8.58 -1.73 6.98
CA VAL A 33 8.45 -1.48 8.43
C VAL A 33 9.52 -2.25 9.21
N VAL A 34 9.70 -3.55 8.95
CA VAL A 34 10.70 -4.39 9.65
C VAL A 34 12.12 -3.88 9.45
N PHE A 35 12.53 -3.59 8.21
CA PHE A 35 13.86 -3.05 7.92
C PHE A 35 14.09 -1.71 8.61
N LEU A 36 13.10 -0.81 8.58
CA LEU A 36 13.22 0.50 9.22
C LEU A 36 13.24 0.41 10.76
N VAL A 37 12.48 -0.51 11.37
CA VAL A 37 12.52 -0.77 12.81
C VAL A 37 13.90 -1.27 13.20
N HIS A 38 14.42 -2.27 12.49
CA HIS A 38 15.75 -2.82 12.76
C HIS A 38 16.84 -1.75 12.65
N THR A 39 16.79 -0.90 11.62
CA THR A 39 17.68 0.25 11.50
C THR A 39 17.55 1.23 12.68
N LEU A 40 16.33 1.52 13.15
CA LEU A 40 16.10 2.41 14.30
C LEU A 40 16.57 1.80 15.63
N GLU A 41 16.45 0.47 15.79
CA GLU A 41 16.98 -0.26 16.94
C GLU A 41 18.51 -0.22 16.97
N ILE A 42 19.17 -0.45 15.82
CA ILE A 42 20.63 -0.27 15.69
C ILE A 42 21.02 1.16 16.04
N PHE A 43 20.28 2.16 15.55
CA PHE A 43 20.55 3.56 15.88
C PHE A 43 20.44 3.84 17.39
N ARG A 44 19.36 3.39 18.04
CA ARG A 44 19.12 3.59 19.48
C ARG A 44 20.11 2.83 20.35
N GLY A 45 20.32 1.54 20.10
CA GLY A 45 21.25 0.71 20.86
C GLY A 45 22.68 1.25 20.82
N ASN A 46 23.00 1.97 19.76
CA ASN A 46 24.31 2.55 19.54
C ASN A 46 24.48 4.00 20.05
N THR A 47 23.41 4.63 20.54
CA THR A 47 23.44 6.00 21.08
C THR A 47 23.96 6.03 22.54
N TYR A 48 23.94 4.89 23.24
CA TYR A 48 24.22 4.81 24.69
C TYR A 48 25.46 3.98 25.06
N LEU A 49 26.43 3.83 24.16
CA LEU A 49 27.65 3.07 24.46
C LEU A 49 28.59 3.88 25.36
N ASP A 50 28.74 3.43 26.60
CA ASP A 50 29.76 3.88 27.54
C ASP A 50 31.15 3.53 26.98
N LEU A 51 31.87 4.54 26.51
CA LEU A 51 33.20 4.35 25.95
C LEU A 51 34.16 3.90 27.06
N ARG A 52 34.68 2.68 26.96
CA ARG A 52 35.86 2.28 27.73
C ARG A 52 37.02 3.19 27.27
N LYS A 53 37.75 3.81 28.22
CA LYS A 53 38.86 4.74 27.95
C LYS A 53 39.80 4.18 26.86
N GLY A 54 39.84 4.82 25.70
CA GLY A 54 40.77 4.51 24.60
C GLY A 54 40.13 4.08 23.27
N GLU A 55 38.82 3.81 23.20
CA GLU A 55 38.14 3.57 21.92
C GLU A 55 37.76 4.91 21.24
N LEU A 56 38.03 5.03 19.94
CA LEU A 56 37.64 6.19 19.13
C LEU A 56 36.11 6.33 19.15
N PRO A 57 35.55 7.53 19.45
CA PRO A 57 34.12 7.75 19.47
C PRO A 57 33.57 7.73 18.05
N MET A 58 33.17 6.55 17.58
CA MET A 58 32.36 6.41 16.37
C MET A 58 30.88 6.44 16.77
N THR A 59 30.51 7.51 17.47
CA THR A 59 29.11 7.80 17.80
C THR A 59 28.42 8.39 16.57
N TRP A 60 27.13 8.10 16.39
CA TRP A 60 26.32 8.81 15.40
C TRP A 60 26.47 10.32 15.63
N PRO A 61 26.53 11.15 14.57
CA PRO A 61 26.70 12.59 14.75
C PRO A 61 25.59 13.11 15.68
N ALA A 62 25.95 13.96 16.64
CA ALA A 62 25.08 14.45 17.72
C ALA A 62 23.76 15.10 17.25
N ARG A 63 23.62 15.37 15.95
CA ARG A 63 22.39 15.83 15.28
C ARG A 63 22.11 15.04 13.99
N THR A 64 22.05 13.72 14.09
CA THR A 64 21.64 12.88 12.96
C THR A 64 20.17 13.16 12.63
N ASN A 65 19.88 13.52 11.38
CA ASN A 65 18.51 13.79 10.98
C ASN A 65 17.78 12.48 10.66
N LEU A 66 16.92 12.05 11.57
CA LEU A 66 16.06 10.86 11.43
C LEU A 66 14.75 11.14 10.68
N ALA A 67 14.44 12.40 10.37
CA ALA A 67 13.20 12.79 9.72
C ALA A 67 12.87 11.98 8.44
N PRO A 68 13.79 11.79 7.46
CA PRO A 68 13.46 11.03 6.25
C PRO A 68 13.04 9.59 6.57
N THR A 69 13.79 8.93 7.46
CA THR A 69 13.56 7.55 7.88
C THR A 69 12.24 7.41 8.66
N LEU A 70 11.93 8.34 9.56
CA LEU A 70 10.69 8.34 10.33
C LEU A 70 9.46 8.63 9.47
N ILE A 71 9.56 9.53 8.48
CA ILE A 71 8.47 9.80 7.54
C ILE A 71 8.16 8.54 6.73
N LEU A 72 9.19 7.90 6.17
CA LEU A 72 9.01 6.66 5.39
C LEU A 72 8.42 5.54 6.26
N PHE A 73 8.90 5.41 7.51
CA PHE A 73 8.35 4.46 8.48
C PHE A 73 6.87 4.75 8.80
N ALA A 74 6.51 6.00 9.08
CA ALA A 74 5.14 6.38 9.41
C ALA A 74 4.18 6.09 8.26
N VAL A 75 4.59 6.40 7.02
CA VAL A 75 3.81 6.10 5.81
C VAL A 75 3.64 4.59 5.65
N ALA A 76 4.73 3.82 5.74
CA ALA A 76 4.69 2.37 5.60
C ALA A 76 3.85 1.70 6.70
N ALA A 77 3.98 2.14 7.95
CA ALA A 77 3.21 1.61 9.08
C ALA A 77 1.72 1.94 8.96
N ALA A 78 1.36 3.18 8.62
CA ALA A 78 -0.03 3.56 8.38
C ALA A 78 -0.65 2.74 7.24
N HIS A 79 0.10 2.54 6.16
CA HIS A 79 -0.33 1.74 5.01
C HIS A 79 -0.56 0.28 5.38
N PHE A 80 0.41 -0.33 6.08
CA PHE A 80 0.34 -1.71 6.54
C PHE A 80 -0.86 -1.94 7.48
N LEU A 81 -1.06 -1.06 8.47
CA LEU A 81 -2.18 -1.14 9.40
C LEU A 81 -3.52 -0.97 8.69
N ALA A 82 -3.63 0.01 7.78
CA ALA A 82 -4.84 0.20 6.98
C ALA A 82 -5.15 -1.05 6.13
N SER A 83 -4.13 -1.65 5.52
CA SER A 83 -4.27 -2.84 4.69
C SER A 83 -4.70 -4.07 5.50
N ILE A 84 -4.13 -4.27 6.69
CA ILE A 84 -4.56 -5.32 7.63
C ILE A 84 -5.99 -5.09 8.10
N ALA A 85 -6.36 -3.86 8.45
CA ALA A 85 -7.73 -3.53 8.87
C ALA A 85 -8.74 -3.84 7.75
N ILE A 86 -8.45 -3.44 6.51
CA ILE A 86 -9.30 -3.76 5.34
C ILE A 86 -9.39 -5.27 5.13
N LEU A 87 -8.29 -6.00 5.29
CA LEU A 87 -8.26 -7.46 5.15
C LEU A 87 -9.09 -8.14 6.27
N GLY A 88 -8.90 -7.74 7.52
CA GLY A 88 -9.64 -8.26 8.68
C GLY A 88 -11.14 -7.98 8.57
N LEU A 89 -11.52 -6.75 8.20
CA LEU A 89 -12.91 -6.39 7.94
C LEU A 89 -13.53 -7.22 6.82
N SER A 90 -12.73 -7.64 5.83
CA SER A 90 -13.21 -8.51 4.73
C SER A 90 -13.55 -9.94 5.17
N PHE A 91 -13.02 -10.43 6.29
CA PHE A 91 -13.35 -11.75 6.85
C PHE A 91 -14.63 -11.74 7.71
N THR A 92 -15.03 -10.59 8.25
CA THR A 92 -16.23 -10.51 9.09
C THR A 92 -17.51 -10.67 8.26
N ARG A 93 -18.34 -11.66 8.62
CA ARG A 93 -19.59 -12.02 7.91
C ARG A 93 -20.56 -10.85 7.69
N SER A 94 -20.48 -9.81 8.52
CA SER A 94 -21.36 -8.63 8.49
C SER A 94 -21.25 -7.82 7.19
N PHE A 95 -20.10 -7.87 6.49
CA PHE A 95 -19.88 -7.17 5.22
C PHE A 95 -20.18 -7.97 3.94
N ARG A 96 -20.86 -9.13 4.04
CA ARG A 96 -21.28 -9.92 2.86
C ARG A 96 -22.36 -9.27 2.00
N ARG A 97 -23.00 -8.17 2.45
CA ARG A 97 -23.98 -7.47 1.61
C ARG A 97 -23.27 -6.67 0.51
N PRO A 98 -23.64 -6.81 -0.78
CA PRO A 98 -23.01 -6.11 -1.89
C PRO A 98 -23.45 -4.64 -1.87
N ILE A 99 -22.77 -3.83 -1.06
CA ILE A 99 -23.01 -2.38 -1.07
C ILE A 99 -22.30 -1.82 -2.30
N ARG A 100 -23.07 -1.19 -3.19
CA ARG A 100 -22.60 -0.46 -4.40
C ARG A 100 -21.50 0.57 -4.11
N SER A 101 -21.30 0.96 -2.84
CA SER A 101 -20.23 1.86 -2.37
C SER A 101 -18.86 1.19 -2.18
N ARG A 102 -18.77 -0.15 -2.21
CA ARG A 102 -17.51 -0.88 -1.92
C ARG A 102 -16.44 -0.60 -2.96
N ASP A 103 -16.82 -0.42 -4.22
CA ASP A 103 -15.86 -0.12 -5.30
C ASP A 103 -15.37 1.33 -5.24
N LEU A 104 -16.26 2.27 -4.91
CA LEU A 104 -15.87 3.68 -4.70
C LEU A 104 -14.89 3.82 -3.53
N TYR A 105 -15.18 3.18 -2.39
CA TYR A 105 -14.28 3.17 -1.24
C TYR A 105 -12.90 2.60 -1.58
N ARG A 106 -12.84 1.53 -2.37
CA ARG A 106 -11.57 0.90 -2.79
C ARG A 106 -10.75 1.81 -3.71
N VAL A 107 -11.39 2.55 -4.61
CA VAL A 107 -10.72 3.50 -5.50
C VAL A 107 -10.17 4.68 -4.69
N VAL A 108 -10.97 5.26 -3.78
CA VAL A 108 -10.56 6.38 -2.93
C VAL A 108 -9.43 5.97 -1.96
N ALA A 109 -9.57 4.81 -1.31
CA ALA A 109 -8.55 4.32 -0.40
C ALA A 109 -7.23 4.01 -1.13
N GLY A 110 -7.30 3.40 -2.31
CA GLY A 110 -6.09 3.13 -3.10
C GLY A 110 -5.45 4.40 -3.64
N SER A 111 -6.23 5.40 -4.08
CA SER A 111 -5.67 6.67 -4.57
C SER A 111 -4.94 7.42 -3.46
N PHE A 112 -5.50 7.40 -2.25
CA PHE A 112 -4.83 7.91 -1.07
C PHE A 112 -3.52 7.17 -0.77
N GLY A 113 -3.51 5.83 -0.90
CA GLY A 113 -2.30 5.01 -0.75
C GLY A 113 -1.18 5.38 -1.72
N VAL A 114 -1.50 5.56 -3.01
CA VAL A 114 -0.50 5.99 -4.02
C VAL A 114 0.05 7.38 -3.71
N VAL A 115 -0.81 8.33 -3.33
CA VAL A 115 -0.39 9.68 -2.95
C VAL A 115 0.51 9.64 -1.71
N LEU A 116 0.16 8.84 -0.71
CA LEU A 116 0.97 8.63 0.49
C LEU A 116 2.36 8.09 0.18
N TRP A 117 2.46 7.05 -0.66
CA TRP A 117 3.75 6.52 -1.08
C TRP A 117 4.57 7.53 -1.87
N ALA A 118 3.95 8.23 -2.81
CA ALA A 118 4.62 9.27 -3.59
C ALA A 118 5.15 10.39 -2.69
N ALA A 119 4.33 10.87 -1.75
CA ALA A 119 4.73 11.89 -0.78
C ALA A 119 5.85 11.40 0.15
N GLY A 120 5.77 10.16 0.65
CA GLY A 120 6.79 9.55 1.49
C GLY A 120 8.14 9.39 0.78
N LEU A 121 8.11 8.92 -0.47
CA LEU A 121 9.31 8.79 -1.31
C LEU A 121 9.91 10.15 -1.68
N ALA A 122 9.06 11.13 -2.02
CA ALA A 122 9.51 12.49 -2.31
C ALA A 122 10.13 13.14 -1.06
N ALA A 123 9.48 13.02 0.09
CA ALA A 123 10.02 13.52 1.36
C ALA A 123 11.36 12.84 1.70
N PHE A 124 11.44 11.52 1.59
CA PHE A 124 12.69 10.79 1.83
C PHE A 124 13.82 11.30 0.93
N THR A 125 13.59 11.40 -0.38
CA THR A 125 14.63 11.82 -1.34
C THR A 125 15.03 13.28 -1.20
N LEU A 126 14.08 14.17 -0.93
CA LEU A 126 14.36 15.59 -0.74
C LEU A 126 15.10 15.85 0.57
N LEU A 127 14.67 15.22 1.67
CA LEU A 127 15.32 15.39 2.97
C LEU A 127 16.68 14.71 3.02
N ASP A 128 16.85 13.56 2.37
CA ASP A 128 18.15 12.88 2.26
C ASP A 128 19.15 13.72 1.44
N ARG A 129 18.70 14.39 0.38
CA ARG A 129 19.55 15.32 -0.39
C ARG A 129 19.86 16.61 0.36
N ALA A 130 18.90 17.13 1.12
CA ALA A 130 19.05 18.38 1.86
C ALA A 130 19.97 18.24 3.09
N SER A 131 20.03 17.06 3.71
CA SER A 131 20.80 16.84 4.93
C SER A 131 22.03 15.96 4.70
N LYS A 132 23.24 16.55 4.77
CA LYS A 132 24.51 15.80 4.77
C LYS A 132 24.65 14.86 5.97
N ALA A 133 23.82 15.04 7.01
CA ALA A 133 23.78 14.25 8.23
C ALA A 133 22.51 13.38 8.35
N SER A 134 21.84 13.07 7.24
CA SER A 134 20.78 12.04 7.27
C SER A 134 21.39 10.68 7.66
N LEU A 135 20.60 9.88 8.38
CA LEU A 135 21.05 8.57 8.88
C LEU A 135 21.60 7.69 7.75
N GLY A 136 20.85 7.57 6.64
CA GLY A 136 21.22 6.76 5.48
C GLY A 136 22.46 7.28 4.77
N ARG A 137 22.53 8.60 4.49
CA ARG A 137 23.68 9.20 3.79
C ARG A 137 24.96 9.07 4.61
N TYR A 138 24.89 9.30 5.91
CA TYR A 138 26.03 9.19 6.81
C TYR A 138 26.52 7.74 6.92
N ALA A 139 25.60 6.80 7.10
CA ALA A 139 25.92 5.37 7.15
C ALA A 139 26.56 4.89 5.84
N CYS A 140 26.03 5.30 4.68
CA CYS A 140 26.59 4.91 3.39
C CYS A 140 27.95 5.56 3.08
N THR A 141 28.17 6.80 3.53
CA THR A 141 29.47 7.49 3.35
C THR A 141 30.57 6.82 4.18
N ASN A 142 30.23 6.35 5.39
CA ASN A 142 31.16 5.70 6.31
C ASN A 142 31.08 4.16 6.28
N LYS A 143 30.49 3.57 5.23
CA LYS A 143 30.25 2.11 5.14
C LYS A 143 31.52 1.25 5.19
N ASN A 144 32.65 1.82 4.77
CA ASN A 144 33.95 1.13 4.71
C ASN A 144 34.76 1.31 6.01
N VAL A 145 34.25 2.10 6.96
CA VAL A 145 34.96 2.30 8.22
C VAL A 145 34.68 1.09 9.10
N MET A 146 35.70 0.25 9.25
CA MET A 146 35.64 -0.97 10.05
C MET A 146 35.46 -0.60 11.52
N SER A 147 34.29 -0.89 12.05
CA SER A 147 34.06 -0.96 13.48
C SER A 147 34.17 -2.40 13.93
N ASN A 148 34.74 -2.62 15.11
CA ASN A 148 34.93 -3.93 15.76
C ASN A 148 33.59 -4.60 16.15
N GLY A 149 32.65 -4.74 15.22
CA GLY A 149 31.34 -5.38 15.42
C GLY A 149 30.29 -4.52 16.14
N ARG A 150 30.68 -3.39 16.74
CA ARG A 150 29.75 -2.50 17.48
C ARG A 150 28.98 -1.51 16.60
N PHE A 151 29.53 -1.08 15.46
CA PHE A 151 28.93 -0.08 14.58
C PHE A 151 28.69 -0.67 13.18
N GLN A 152 27.44 -1.00 12.86
CA GLN A 152 27.08 -1.58 11.57
C GLN A 152 26.58 -0.53 10.57
N TYR A 153 27.43 0.45 10.22
CA TYR A 153 27.12 1.46 9.19
C TYR A 153 26.76 0.81 7.84
N ARG A 154 27.43 -0.29 7.52
CA ARG A 154 27.13 -1.08 6.32
C ARG A 154 25.71 -1.67 6.35
N ALA A 155 25.31 -2.27 7.47
CA ALA A 155 23.96 -2.83 7.60
C ALA A 155 22.91 -1.74 7.48
N VAL A 156 23.07 -0.61 8.21
CA VAL A 156 22.13 0.52 8.12
C VAL A 156 22.04 1.09 6.70
N CYS A 157 23.17 1.20 5.98
CA CYS A 157 23.17 1.65 4.59
C CYS A 157 22.42 0.67 3.66
N GLU A 158 22.69 -0.62 3.78
CA GLU A 158 22.06 -1.67 2.97
C GLU A 158 20.55 -1.77 3.29
N GLU A 159 20.17 -1.75 4.56
CA GLU A 159 18.77 -1.82 5.02
C GLU A 159 17.94 -0.60 4.59
N GLN A 160 18.48 0.62 4.73
CA GLN A 160 17.79 1.84 4.24
C GLN A 160 17.63 1.80 2.72
N GLY A 161 18.65 1.32 1.99
CA GLY A 161 18.59 1.16 0.54
C GLY A 161 17.53 0.14 0.11
N VAL A 162 17.52 -1.03 0.75
CA VAL A 162 16.51 -2.08 0.51
C VAL A 162 15.11 -1.57 0.84
N ALA A 163 14.92 -0.92 1.98
CA ALA A 163 13.63 -0.34 2.36
C ALA A 163 13.12 0.68 1.33
N PHE A 164 14.02 1.51 0.77
CA PHE A 164 13.65 2.46 -0.28
C PHE A 164 13.19 1.78 -1.58
N TYR A 165 13.90 0.74 -2.04
CA TYR A 165 13.48 -0.02 -3.24
C TYR A 165 12.19 -0.82 -3.01
N LEU A 166 12.01 -1.39 -1.82
CA LEU A 166 10.76 -2.06 -1.44
C LEU A 166 9.59 -1.07 -1.39
N ALA A 167 9.81 0.16 -0.94
CA ALA A 167 8.81 1.23 -0.97
C ALA A 167 8.41 1.61 -2.40
N ILE A 168 9.36 1.70 -3.34
CA ILE A 168 9.06 1.88 -4.78
C ILE A 168 8.25 0.70 -5.31
N GLY A 169 8.64 -0.52 -4.95
CA GLY A 169 7.90 -1.74 -5.30
C GLY A 169 6.46 -1.69 -4.80
N ALA A 170 6.24 -1.32 -3.53
CA ALA A 170 4.92 -1.18 -2.93
C ALA A 170 4.08 -0.11 -3.65
N ALA A 171 4.66 1.05 -3.93
CA ALA A 171 4.01 2.14 -4.65
C ALA A 171 3.56 1.70 -6.07
N SER A 172 4.44 0.99 -6.79
CA SER A 172 4.15 0.48 -8.13
C SER A 172 3.04 -0.57 -8.11
N ALA A 173 3.11 -1.52 -7.17
CA ALA A 173 2.09 -2.55 -7.00
C ALA A 173 0.74 -1.93 -6.63
N GLU A 174 0.73 -0.89 -5.81
CA GLU A 174 -0.48 -0.19 -5.44
C GLU A 174 -1.11 0.57 -6.62
N LEU A 175 -0.27 1.22 -7.45
CA LEU A 175 -0.70 1.82 -8.70
C LEU A 175 -1.31 0.79 -9.66
N PHE A 176 -0.69 -0.39 -9.80
CA PHE A 176 -1.26 -1.47 -10.60
C PHE A 176 -2.60 -1.99 -10.05
N THR A 177 -2.78 -2.08 -8.72
CA THR A 177 -4.09 -2.40 -8.15
C THR A 177 -5.14 -1.36 -8.50
N LEU A 178 -4.80 -0.07 -8.41
CA LEU A 178 -5.72 1.01 -8.78
C LEU A 178 -6.11 0.97 -10.25
N LEU A 179 -5.14 0.80 -11.14
CA LEU A 179 -5.40 0.67 -12.57
C LEU A 179 -6.32 -0.51 -12.87
N THR A 180 -6.07 -1.66 -12.22
CA THR A 180 -6.91 -2.86 -12.38
C THR A 180 -8.33 -2.61 -11.87
N LEU A 181 -8.50 -1.86 -10.77
CA LEU A 181 -9.80 -1.47 -10.24
C LEU A 181 -10.53 -0.49 -11.16
N ALA A 182 -9.82 0.52 -11.67
CA ALA A 182 -10.37 1.51 -12.60
C ALA A 182 -10.83 0.85 -13.89
N VAL A 183 -10.01 0.01 -14.52
CA VAL A 183 -10.40 -0.74 -15.73
C VAL A 183 -11.62 -1.61 -15.46
N SER A 184 -11.67 -2.28 -14.30
CA SER A 184 -12.81 -3.13 -13.93
C SER A 184 -14.11 -2.33 -13.73
N SER A 185 -14.02 -1.13 -13.13
CA SER A 185 -15.18 -0.26 -12.94
C SER A 185 -15.65 0.35 -14.26
N PHE A 186 -14.74 0.76 -15.15
CA PHE A 186 -15.08 1.25 -16.49
C PHE A 186 -15.76 0.17 -17.34
N LEU A 187 -15.23 -1.06 -17.35
CA LEU A 187 -15.86 -2.17 -18.08
C LEU A 187 -17.24 -2.52 -17.50
N SER A 188 -17.37 -2.55 -16.17
CA SER A 188 -18.64 -2.80 -15.50
C SER A 188 -19.67 -1.68 -15.75
N ALA A 189 -19.22 -0.42 -15.83
CA ALA A 189 -20.08 0.71 -16.16
C ALA A 189 -20.54 0.66 -17.62
N LYS A 190 -19.64 0.27 -18.54
CA LYS A 190 -19.95 0.10 -19.97
C LYS A 190 -20.93 -1.05 -20.22
N GLN A 191 -20.90 -2.10 -19.40
CA GLN A 191 -21.88 -3.21 -19.46
C GLN A 191 -23.21 -2.91 -18.75
N ARG A 192 -23.31 -1.84 -17.94
CA ARG A 192 -24.51 -1.53 -17.13
C ARG A 192 -25.61 -0.73 -17.84
N ILE A 193 -25.52 -0.47 -19.15
CA ILE A 193 -26.56 0.26 -19.91
C ILE A 193 -26.78 -0.40 -21.28
N PRO A 194 -28.00 -0.81 -21.69
CA PRO A 194 -29.23 -1.12 -20.94
C PRO A 194 -29.83 -2.50 -21.31
N TYR A 195 -30.29 -3.32 -20.36
CA TYR A 195 -31.30 -4.34 -20.70
C TYR A 195 -32.31 -4.62 -19.59
N TYR A 196 -33.57 -4.39 -19.96
CA TYR A 196 -34.84 -4.84 -19.42
C TYR A 196 -35.39 -4.23 -18.12
N LYS A 197 -36.19 -3.16 -18.32
CA LYS A 197 -37.37 -2.85 -17.49
C LYS A 197 -38.19 -4.14 -17.35
N SER A 198 -38.13 -4.77 -16.17
CA SER A 198 -38.82 -6.02 -15.90
C SER A 198 -40.32 -5.88 -16.15
N ASP A 199 -40.85 -6.77 -16.98
CA ASP A 199 -42.24 -6.92 -17.46
C ASP A 199 -43.32 -7.00 -16.34
N HIS A 200 -42.92 -6.98 -15.07
CA HIS A 200 -43.84 -6.96 -13.93
C HIS A 200 -44.69 -5.69 -13.82
N GLU A 201 -44.25 -4.55 -14.38
CA GLU A 201 -45.09 -3.34 -14.44
C GLU A 201 -46.13 -3.39 -15.56
N LYS A 202 -45.83 -4.07 -16.69
CA LYS A 202 -46.72 -4.13 -17.84
C LYS A 202 -47.92 -5.05 -17.62
N LYS A 203 -47.74 -6.12 -16.82
CA LYS A 203 -48.84 -7.00 -16.41
C LYS A 203 -49.80 -6.33 -15.42
N LYS A 204 -49.33 -5.41 -14.57
CA LYS A 204 -50.21 -4.66 -13.66
C LYS A 204 -51.06 -3.61 -14.39
N SER A 205 -50.54 -2.99 -15.45
CA SER A 205 -51.31 -2.03 -16.24
C SER A 205 -52.30 -2.69 -17.21
N MET A 206 -52.01 -3.88 -17.74
CA MET A 206 -52.98 -4.62 -18.57
C MET A 206 -54.06 -5.33 -17.76
N SER A 207 -53.76 -5.77 -16.52
CA SER A 207 -54.76 -6.43 -15.66
C SER A 207 -55.80 -5.47 -15.07
N PHE A 208 -55.51 -4.16 -15.01
CA PHE A 208 -56.44 -3.15 -14.48
C PHE A 208 -57.35 -2.54 -15.56
N GLY A 209 -57.13 -2.85 -16.84
CA GLY A 209 -57.85 -2.27 -17.97
C GLY A 209 -58.93 -3.14 -18.62
N VAL A 210 -59.17 -4.37 -18.13
CA VAL A 210 -60.07 -5.36 -18.78
C VAL A 210 -61.21 -5.82 -17.86
N ILE A 211 -61.57 -5.03 -16.85
CA ILE A 211 -62.76 -5.28 -16.02
C ILE A 211 -63.54 -3.96 -15.92
N GLY A 212 -64.45 -3.73 -16.87
CA GLY A 212 -65.24 -2.49 -16.88
C GLY A 212 -65.99 -2.20 -18.18
N ARG A 213 -66.56 -3.21 -18.83
CA ARG A 213 -67.64 -3.01 -19.80
C ARG A 213 -68.41 -4.34 -19.93
N TYR A 214 -69.73 -4.25 -20.01
CA TYR A 214 -70.74 -5.32 -19.93
C TYR A 214 -71.17 -5.69 -18.50
N SER A 215 -72.01 -4.83 -17.93
CA SER A 215 -73.42 -5.15 -17.64
C SER A 215 -74.22 -3.85 -17.62
#